data_AF-A0A919KCF1-F1
#
_entry.id   AF-A0A919KCF1-F1
#
_cell.length_a   1.000
_cell.length_b   1.000
_cell.length_c   1.000
_cell.angle_alpha   90.00
_cell.angle_beta   90.00
_cell.angle_gamma   90.00
#
_symmetry.space_group_name_H-M   'P 1'
#
loop_
_entity.id
_entity.type
_entity.pdbx_description
1 polymer ?
#
loop_
_entity_poly.entity_id
_entity_poly.type
_entity_poly.pdbx_seq_one_letter_code
_entity_poly.pdbx_strand_id
1 'polypeptide(L)'
;MPQADGADADPLVRQAPWWLGAGGYRRDGDPSDFYAALTAAWERAGGDSVRWMPADWDWTRLKLELAYEWEADIRRIVRGLITRSLRSGQPYQAEFEHYKVTAWTRANGQETYLVIGTENIADPRVFAIIINAIPGIDHDSWLPEPSGVPGIQPGPGEVIWSTIMPTSVAAQLLDDPSEDS
;
A
#
# COMPACT_ATOMS: atom_id res chain seq x y z
N MET A 1 -8.33 22.36 -21.39
CA MET A 1 -7.11 22.34 -20.57
C MET A 1 -5.97 21.76 -21.41
N PRO A 2 -5.11 22.56 -22.03
CA PRO A 2 -4.16 22.05 -23.03
C PRO A 2 -3.06 21.14 -22.46
N GLN A 3 -2.77 21.23 -21.16
CA GLN A 3 -1.70 20.47 -20.50
C GLN A 3 -2.14 19.10 -19.97
N ALA A 4 -3.42 18.92 -19.61
CA ALA A 4 -3.95 17.64 -19.13
C ALA A 4 -4.15 16.62 -20.28
N ASP A 5 -4.38 17.12 -21.50
CA ASP A 5 -4.54 16.33 -22.72
C ASP A 5 -3.20 15.99 -23.39
N GLY A 6 -2.08 16.45 -22.83
CA GLY A 6 -0.73 16.15 -23.31
C GLY A 6 -0.36 14.68 -23.07
N ALA A 7 0.30 14.06 -24.05
CA ALA A 7 0.78 12.68 -23.95
C ALA A 7 1.74 12.47 -22.76
N ASP A 8 2.43 13.53 -22.33
CA ASP A 8 3.43 13.53 -21.24
C ASP A 8 2.88 14.05 -19.89
N ALA A 9 1.57 14.26 -19.77
CA ALA A 9 0.97 14.71 -18.51
C ALA A 9 1.13 13.63 -17.42
N ASP A 10 1.65 14.03 -16.25
CA ASP A 10 1.74 13.19 -15.05
C ASP A 10 0.37 12.50 -14.82
N PRO A 11 0.31 11.18 -14.60
CA PRO A 11 -0.94 10.45 -14.36
C PRO A 11 -1.86 11.12 -13.33
N LEU A 12 -1.29 11.81 -12.34
CA LEU A 12 -2.05 12.54 -11.31
C LEU A 12 -2.68 13.83 -11.86
N VAL A 13 -2.03 14.52 -12.80
CA VAL A 13 -2.58 15.69 -13.51
C VAL A 13 -3.77 15.27 -14.41
N ARG A 14 -3.75 14.05 -14.95
CA ARG A 14 -4.91 13.48 -15.68
C ARG A 14 -6.08 13.14 -14.77
N GLN A 15 -5.83 12.86 -13.50
CA GLN A 15 -6.90 12.65 -12.54
C GLN A 15 -7.59 13.96 -12.14
N ALA A 16 -7.08 15.16 -12.47
CA ALA A 16 -7.59 16.47 -12.05
C ALA A 16 -9.13 16.67 -12.07
N PRO A 17 -9.98 15.96 -12.83
CA PRO A 17 -11.42 15.98 -12.57
C PRO A 17 -11.86 15.48 -11.16
N TRP A 18 -10.99 14.76 -10.42
CA TRP A 18 -11.29 14.16 -9.12
C TRP A 18 -11.53 15.19 -8.00
N TRP A 19 -10.84 16.34 -8.01
CA TRP A 19 -10.93 17.32 -6.91
C TRP A 19 -12.31 17.99 -6.85
N LEU A 20 -12.98 18.14 -8.00
CA LEU A 20 -14.37 18.58 -8.04
C LEU A 20 -15.30 17.54 -7.40
N GLY A 21 -15.03 16.24 -7.60
CA GLY A 21 -15.74 15.15 -6.92
C GLY A 21 -15.49 15.09 -5.41
N ALA A 22 -14.32 15.57 -4.93
CA ALA A 22 -14.01 15.65 -3.51
C ALA A 22 -14.87 16.68 -2.75
N GLY A 23 -15.54 17.60 -3.46
CA GLY A 23 -16.54 18.52 -2.89
C GLY A 23 -17.80 17.83 -2.35
N GLY A 24 -17.92 16.51 -2.53
CA GLY A 24 -19.06 15.71 -2.08
C GLY A 24 -20.23 15.75 -3.06
N TYR A 25 -21.41 15.31 -2.62
CA TYR A 25 -22.63 15.37 -3.43
C TYR A 25 -23.19 16.79 -3.48
N ARG A 26 -23.74 17.16 -4.65
CA ARG A 26 -24.50 18.41 -4.80
C ARG A 26 -25.71 18.39 -3.87
N ARG A 27 -25.94 19.50 -3.16
CA ARG A 27 -27.04 19.67 -2.19
C ARG A 27 -27.93 20.81 -2.66
N ASP A 28 -28.58 20.60 -3.80
CA ASP A 28 -29.34 21.67 -4.46
C ASP A 28 -30.40 22.28 -3.54
N GLY A 29 -30.36 23.60 -3.38
CA GLY A 29 -31.23 24.35 -2.45
C GLY A 29 -30.72 24.44 -1.00
N ASP A 30 -29.62 23.78 -0.65
CA ASP A 30 -28.96 23.92 0.65
C ASP A 30 -27.99 25.14 0.63
N PRO A 31 -28.09 26.08 1.60
CA PRO A 31 -27.15 27.20 1.71
C PRO A 31 -25.67 26.79 1.88
N SER A 32 -25.42 25.53 2.26
CA SER A 32 -24.09 24.94 2.41
C SER A 32 -23.60 24.16 1.18
N ASP A 33 -24.32 24.21 0.04
CA ASP A 33 -23.90 23.53 -1.19
C ASP A 33 -22.58 24.09 -1.72
N PHE A 34 -21.54 23.26 -1.66
CA PHE A 34 -20.21 23.53 -2.18
C PHE A 34 -20.22 23.97 -3.66
N TYR A 35 -21.02 23.32 -4.51
CA TYR A 35 -21.04 23.60 -5.95
C TYR A 35 -21.75 24.91 -6.25
N ALA A 36 -22.80 25.25 -5.50
CA ALA A 36 -23.47 26.54 -5.61
C ALA A 36 -22.54 27.68 -5.14
N ALA A 37 -21.82 27.47 -4.02
CA ALA A 37 -20.83 28.42 -3.51
C ALA A 37 -19.66 28.61 -4.48
N LEU A 38 -19.17 27.53 -5.09
CA LEU A 38 -18.10 27.55 -6.09
C LEU A 38 -18.55 28.30 -7.35
N THR A 39 -19.77 28.05 -7.84
CA THR A 39 -20.35 28.74 -9.01
C THR A 39 -20.47 30.24 -8.75
N ALA A 40 -21.02 30.64 -7.60
CA ALA A 40 -21.14 32.05 -7.23
C ALA A 40 -19.77 32.73 -7.03
N ALA A 41 -18.75 31.98 -6.56
CA ALA A 41 -17.39 32.49 -6.45
C ALA A 41 -16.72 32.63 -7.84
N TRP A 42 -17.02 31.73 -8.78
CA TRP A 42 -16.59 31.74 -10.18
C TRP A 42 -17.13 32.96 -10.94
N GLU A 43 -18.44 33.21 -10.85
CA GLU A 43 -19.07 34.38 -11.46
C GLU A 43 -18.49 35.69 -10.90
N ARG A 44 -18.27 35.78 -9.57
CA ARG A 44 -17.62 36.95 -8.94
C ARG A 44 -16.19 37.19 -9.39
N ALA A 45 -15.48 36.16 -9.88
CA ALA A 45 -14.12 36.30 -10.40
C ALA A 45 -14.07 36.68 -11.89
N GLY A 46 -15.22 36.88 -12.53
CA GLY A 46 -15.27 37.12 -13.98
C GLY A 46 -15.02 35.85 -14.81
N GLY A 47 -15.26 34.67 -14.24
CA GLY A 47 -15.19 33.40 -14.96
C GLY A 47 -13.80 32.75 -15.05
N ASP A 48 -12.80 33.27 -14.33
CA ASP A 48 -11.47 32.68 -14.28
C ASP A 48 -11.36 31.63 -13.17
N SER A 49 -11.16 30.36 -13.55
CA SER A 49 -11.08 29.23 -12.63
C SER A 49 -9.69 28.95 -12.03
N VAL A 50 -8.63 29.63 -12.49
CA VAL A 50 -7.23 29.31 -12.17
C VAL A 50 -6.97 29.33 -10.66
N ARG A 51 -7.58 30.27 -9.92
CA ARG A 51 -7.37 30.42 -8.47
C ARG A 51 -7.93 29.28 -7.60
N TRP A 52 -8.77 28.42 -8.16
CA TRP A 52 -9.32 27.24 -7.46
C TRP A 52 -8.75 25.92 -7.97
N MET A 53 -7.82 25.98 -8.92
CA MET A 53 -7.11 24.79 -9.33
C MET A 53 -6.14 24.35 -8.23
N PRO A 54 -5.95 23.04 -8.04
CA PRO A 54 -4.93 22.54 -7.12
C PRO A 54 -3.55 23.16 -7.44
N ALA A 55 -2.88 23.66 -6.41
CA ALA A 55 -1.52 24.17 -6.51
C ALA A 55 -0.49 23.05 -6.29
N ASP A 56 0.79 23.35 -6.50
CA ASP A 56 1.87 22.35 -6.36
C ASP A 56 1.89 21.67 -4.97
N TRP A 57 1.51 22.41 -3.93
CA TRP A 57 1.43 21.87 -2.57
C TRP A 57 0.28 20.86 -2.42
N ASP A 58 -0.88 21.08 -3.07
CA ASP A 58 -2.01 20.16 -3.06
C ASP A 58 -1.63 18.83 -3.70
N TRP A 59 -0.93 18.89 -4.84
CA TRP A 59 -0.41 17.71 -5.53
C TRP A 59 0.64 16.97 -4.71
N THR A 60 1.52 17.71 -4.04
CA THR A 60 2.53 17.13 -3.16
C THR A 60 1.87 16.42 -1.98
N ARG A 61 0.85 17.04 -1.37
CA ARG A 61 0.09 16.42 -0.28
C ARG A 61 -0.61 15.15 -0.75
N LEU A 62 -1.33 15.19 -1.87
CA LEU A 62 -2.00 14.02 -2.43
C LEU A 62 -1.01 12.88 -2.69
N LYS A 63 0.15 13.17 -3.29
CA LYS A 63 1.20 12.17 -3.54
C LYS A 63 1.66 11.50 -2.24
N LEU A 64 1.82 12.28 -1.17
CA LEU A 64 2.22 11.76 0.13
C LEU A 64 1.11 10.94 0.80
N GLU A 65 -0.14 11.40 0.72
CA GLU A 65 -1.30 10.69 1.26
C GLU A 65 -1.47 9.32 0.59
N LEU A 66 -1.42 9.28 -0.75
CA LEU A 66 -1.51 8.03 -1.52
C LEU A 66 -0.34 7.09 -1.20
N ALA A 67 0.89 7.61 -1.08
CA ALA A 67 2.05 6.80 -0.72
C ALA A 67 1.92 6.21 0.69
N TYR A 68 1.41 6.99 1.64
CA TYR A 68 1.19 6.54 3.02
C TYR A 68 0.10 5.48 3.11
N GLU A 69 -1.03 5.68 2.43
CA GLU A 69 -2.12 4.71 2.36
C GLU A 69 -1.66 3.39 1.73
N TRP A 70 -0.95 3.48 0.61
CA TRP A 70 -0.38 2.31 -0.05
C TRP A 70 0.62 1.54 0.81
N GLU A 71 1.52 2.24 1.52
CA GLU A 71 2.43 1.61 2.48
C GLU A 71 1.67 0.89 3.60
N ALA A 72 0.65 1.55 4.18
CA ALA A 72 -0.17 0.97 5.23
C ALA A 72 -0.91 -0.28 4.76
N ASP A 73 -1.41 -0.28 3.52
CA ASP A 73 -2.09 -1.43 2.92
C ASP A 73 -1.15 -2.62 2.69
N ILE A 74 0.05 -2.39 2.15
CA ILE A 74 1.04 -3.47 1.99
C ILE A 74 1.37 -4.08 3.34
N ARG A 75 1.64 -3.26 4.36
CA ARG A 75 1.96 -3.73 5.72
C ARG A 75 0.82 -4.56 6.30
N ARG A 76 -0.42 -4.11 6.15
CA ARG A 76 -1.62 -4.82 6.61
C ARG A 76 -1.78 -6.17 5.91
N ILE A 77 -1.65 -6.22 4.58
CA ILE A 77 -1.73 -7.45 3.79
C ILE A 77 -0.65 -8.45 4.24
N VAL A 78 0.61 -8.00 4.30
CA VAL A 78 1.74 -8.85 4.67
C VAL A 78 1.54 -9.43 6.08
N ARG A 79 1.21 -8.58 7.07
CA ARG A 79 0.91 -9.04 8.44
C ARG A 79 -0.22 -10.07 8.47
N GLY A 80 -1.31 -9.83 7.73
CA GLY A 80 -2.41 -10.78 7.62
C GLY A 80 -1.98 -12.14 7.07
N LEU A 81 -1.17 -12.17 6.01
CA LEU A 81 -0.62 -13.43 5.47
C LEU A 81 0.22 -14.18 6.51
N ILE A 82 1.07 -13.45 7.24
CA ILE A 82 1.95 -14.03 8.26
C ILE A 82 1.12 -14.57 9.43
N THR A 83 0.15 -13.82 9.94
CA THR A 83 -0.72 -14.24 11.05
C THR A 83 -1.51 -15.50 10.67
N ARG A 84 -2.07 -15.55 9.45
CA ARG A 84 -2.74 -16.76 8.95
C ARG A 84 -1.78 -17.94 8.87
N SER A 85 -0.56 -17.70 8.38
CA SER A 85 0.46 -18.73 8.29
C SER A 85 0.93 -19.23 9.66
N LEU A 86 1.10 -18.34 10.63
CA LEU A 86 1.38 -18.67 12.03
C LEU A 86 0.31 -19.58 12.63
N ARG A 87 -0.97 -19.33 12.32
CA ARG A 87 -2.11 -20.11 12.84
C ARG A 87 -2.24 -21.49 12.21
N SER A 88 -2.02 -21.62 10.91
CA SER A 88 -2.26 -22.88 10.18
C SER A 88 -0.99 -23.66 9.82
N GLY A 89 0.18 -23.04 9.90
CA GLY A 89 1.46 -23.57 9.41
C GLY A 89 1.56 -23.68 7.89
N GLN A 90 0.59 -23.16 7.14
CA GLN A 90 0.54 -23.22 5.67
C GLN A 90 1.04 -21.93 5.02
N PRO A 91 1.58 -21.97 3.79
CA PRO A 91 1.89 -20.76 3.04
C PRO A 91 0.60 -20.05 2.62
N TYR A 92 0.58 -18.71 2.73
CA TYR A 92 -0.48 -17.86 2.18
C TYR A 92 0.09 -16.87 1.19
N GLN A 93 -0.71 -16.52 0.19
CA GLN A 93 -0.31 -15.63 -0.88
C GLN A 93 -1.36 -14.52 -1.04
N ALA A 94 -0.89 -13.31 -1.34
CA ALA A 94 -1.71 -12.22 -1.87
C ALA A 94 -1.07 -11.67 -3.15
N GLU A 95 -1.93 -11.13 -4.01
CA GLU A 95 -1.53 -10.37 -5.19
C GLU A 95 -2.08 -8.96 -5.04
N PHE A 96 -1.25 -7.96 -5.28
CA PHE A 96 -1.65 -6.56 -5.29
C PHE A 96 -0.97 -5.85 -6.45
N GLU A 97 -1.78 -5.16 -7.26
CA GLU A 97 -1.38 -4.61 -8.56
C GLU A 97 -0.73 -5.66 -9.49
N HIS A 98 0.60 -5.65 -9.57
CA HIS A 98 1.41 -6.58 -10.37
C HIS A 98 2.40 -7.37 -9.50
N TYR A 99 2.35 -7.19 -8.19
CA TYR A 99 3.21 -7.86 -7.23
C TYR A 99 2.50 -9.05 -6.61
N LYS A 100 3.30 -10.06 -6.31
CA LYS A 100 2.84 -11.23 -5.59
C LYS A 100 3.73 -11.46 -4.39
N VAL A 101 3.09 -11.64 -3.23
CA VAL A 101 3.78 -11.88 -1.97
C VAL A 101 3.23 -13.16 -1.35
N THR A 102 4.15 -14.05 -0.99
CA THR A 102 3.89 -15.28 -0.28
C THR A 102 4.50 -15.18 1.11
N ALA A 103 3.75 -15.48 2.16
CA ALA A 103 4.28 -15.60 3.51
C ALA A 103 4.09 -17.02 4.04
N TRP A 104 5.15 -17.57 4.64
CA TRP A 104 5.10 -18.87 5.27
C TRP A 104 5.85 -18.87 6.59
N THR A 105 5.15 -19.20 7.67
CA THR A 105 5.72 -19.35 8.99
C THR A 105 5.77 -20.82 9.37
N ARG A 106 6.96 -21.29 9.75
CA ARG A 106 7.24 -22.69 10.05
C ARG A 106 8.00 -22.82 11.37
N ALA A 107 7.51 -23.69 12.24
CA ALA A 107 8.30 -24.13 13.38
C ALA A 107 9.37 -25.15 12.95
N ASN A 108 10.61 -24.94 13.39
CA ASN A 108 11.72 -25.88 13.25
C ASN A 108 12.43 -26.01 14.60
N GLY A 109 12.08 -27.05 15.37
CA GLY A 109 12.61 -27.23 16.72
C GLY A 109 12.12 -26.15 17.69
N GLN A 110 13.04 -25.34 18.21
CA GLN A 110 12.76 -24.22 19.12
C GLN A 110 12.59 -22.88 18.39
N GLU A 111 12.80 -22.86 17.07
CA GLU A 111 12.82 -21.63 16.27
C GLU A 111 11.62 -21.58 15.33
N THR A 112 11.09 -20.37 15.15
CA THR A 112 10.04 -20.09 14.17
C THR A 112 10.68 -19.35 13.01
N TYR A 113 10.69 -19.98 11.83
CA TYR A 113 11.20 -19.38 10.61
C TYR A 113 10.06 -18.68 9.88
N LEU A 114 10.30 -17.44 9.51
CA LEU A 114 9.45 -16.71 8.58
C LEU A 114 10.11 -16.69 7.21
N VAL A 115 9.34 -17.08 6.21
CA VAL A 115 9.74 -17.05 4.80
C VAL A 115 8.81 -16.10 4.06
N ILE A 116 9.42 -15.20 3.28
CA ILE A 116 8.72 -14.28 2.39
C ILE A 116 9.19 -14.53 0.96
N GLY A 117 8.27 -14.94 0.10
CA GLY A 117 8.46 -15.02 -1.33
C GLY A 117 7.92 -13.76 -2.00
N THR A 118 8.70 -13.16 -2.89
CA THR A 118 8.28 -11.98 -3.65
C THR A 118 8.51 -12.20 -5.14
N GLU A 119 7.47 -12.03 -5.94
CA GLU A 119 7.51 -12.14 -7.40
C GLU A 119 7.15 -10.78 -8.04
N ASN A 120 7.82 -10.46 -9.15
CA ASN A 120 7.64 -9.22 -9.92
C ASN A 120 7.93 -7.92 -9.15
N ILE A 121 8.65 -7.99 -8.03
CA ILE A 121 9.07 -6.81 -7.26
C ILE A 121 10.36 -6.26 -7.86
N ALA A 122 10.20 -5.30 -8.78
CA ALA A 122 11.33 -4.58 -9.37
C ALA A 122 11.74 -3.33 -8.55
N ASP A 123 10.84 -2.77 -7.74
CA ASP A 123 11.13 -1.59 -6.91
C ASP A 123 11.66 -2.00 -5.52
N PRO A 124 12.92 -1.66 -5.17
CA PRO A 124 13.49 -1.92 -3.85
C PRO A 124 12.69 -1.32 -2.69
N ARG A 125 11.90 -0.27 -2.93
CA ARG A 125 11.07 0.38 -1.91
C ARG A 125 9.92 -0.52 -1.48
N VAL A 126 9.27 -1.19 -2.43
CA VAL A 126 8.20 -2.15 -2.14
C VAL A 126 8.75 -3.31 -1.32
N PHE A 127 9.91 -3.83 -1.73
CA PHE A 127 10.60 -4.86 -0.96
C PHE A 127 10.91 -4.41 0.47
N ALA A 128 11.44 -3.19 0.64
CA ALA A 128 11.71 -2.62 1.95
C ALA A 128 10.44 -2.51 2.81
N ILE A 129 9.30 -2.11 2.24
CA ILE A 129 8.02 -2.05 2.98
C ILE A 129 7.60 -3.45 3.45
N ILE A 130 7.74 -4.47 2.59
CA ILE A 130 7.37 -5.85 2.91
C ILE A 130 8.22 -6.42 4.05
N ILE A 131 9.55 -6.34 3.97
CA ILE A 131 10.43 -6.92 5.01
C ILE A 131 10.32 -6.15 6.34
N ASN A 132 10.01 -4.85 6.28
CA ASN A 132 9.79 -4.03 7.47
C ASN A 132 8.33 -4.07 7.96
N ALA A 133 7.46 -4.86 7.33
CA ALA A 133 6.05 -4.91 7.72
C ALA A 133 5.87 -5.36 9.16
N ILE A 134 6.76 -6.20 9.69
CA ILE A 134 6.70 -6.73 11.05
C ILE A 134 7.62 -5.92 11.98
N PRO A 135 7.06 -5.20 12.97
CA PRO A 135 7.88 -4.55 13.97
C PRO A 135 8.55 -5.60 14.88
N GLY A 136 9.83 -5.40 15.19
CA GLY A 136 10.58 -6.27 16.09
C GLY A 136 11.37 -7.40 15.41
N ILE A 137 11.34 -7.50 14.07
CA ILE A 137 12.34 -8.25 13.30
C ILE A 137 13.39 -7.27 12.81
N ASP A 138 14.66 -7.64 12.95
CA ASP A 138 15.76 -6.83 12.45
C ASP A 138 15.84 -6.92 10.92
N HIS A 139 15.93 -5.77 10.25
CA HIS A 139 16.08 -5.69 8.80
C HIS A 139 17.31 -6.45 8.28
N ASP A 140 18.41 -6.43 9.03
CA ASP A 140 19.66 -7.09 8.66
C ASP A 140 19.64 -8.61 8.89
N SER A 141 18.60 -9.14 9.54
CA SER A 141 18.48 -10.58 9.79
C SER A 141 17.82 -11.36 8.64
N TRP A 142 17.32 -10.66 7.62
CA TRP A 142 16.75 -11.27 6.43
C TRP A 142 17.86 -11.80 5.52
N LEU A 143 17.80 -13.09 5.21
CA LEU A 143 18.74 -13.77 4.34
C LEU A 143 18.04 -14.24 3.06
N PRO A 144 18.64 -14.07 1.88
CA PRO A 144 18.11 -14.66 0.67
C PRO A 144 18.28 -16.18 0.71
N GLU A 145 17.27 -16.91 0.22
CA GLU A 145 17.25 -18.37 0.10
C GLU A 145 17.33 -18.77 -1.38
N PRO A 146 18.49 -18.64 -2.04
CA PRO A 146 18.63 -18.83 -3.49
C PRO A 146 18.39 -20.27 -3.94
N SER A 147 18.49 -21.24 -3.02
CA SER A 147 18.18 -22.65 -3.28
C SER A 147 16.69 -22.98 -3.07
N GLY A 148 15.88 -21.98 -2.72
CA GLY A 148 14.51 -22.13 -2.27
C GLY A 148 14.41 -22.73 -0.87
N VAL A 149 13.20 -22.70 -0.31
CA VAL A 149 12.91 -23.32 0.99
C VAL A 149 12.15 -24.63 0.74
N PRO A 150 12.55 -25.77 1.34
CA PRO A 150 11.82 -27.03 1.19
C PRO A 150 10.33 -26.86 1.55
N GLY A 151 9.45 -27.05 0.56
CA GLY A 151 8.00 -26.83 0.68
C GLY A 151 7.47 -25.63 -0.11
N ILE A 152 8.35 -24.74 -0.57
CA ILE A 152 8.04 -23.67 -1.52
C ILE A 152 8.81 -23.95 -2.82
N GLN A 153 8.10 -23.99 -3.94
CA GLN A 153 8.71 -23.98 -5.26
C GLN A 153 8.67 -22.55 -5.79
N PRO A 154 9.81 -21.84 -5.85
CA PRO A 154 9.83 -20.47 -6.35
C PRO A 154 9.36 -20.43 -7.81
N GLY A 155 8.47 -19.49 -8.10
CA GLY A 155 8.10 -19.12 -9.46
C GLY A 155 9.25 -18.46 -10.23
N PRO A 156 9.16 -18.34 -11.56
CA PRO A 156 10.15 -17.62 -12.36
C PRO A 156 10.29 -16.16 -11.90
N GLY A 157 11.50 -15.76 -11.49
CA GLY A 157 11.75 -14.40 -10.99
C GLY A 157 11.28 -14.14 -9.56
N GLU A 158 10.82 -15.17 -8.85
CA GLU A 158 10.53 -15.08 -7.42
C GLU A 158 11.85 -15.12 -6.61
N VAL A 159 11.98 -14.19 -5.67
CA VAL A 159 13.07 -14.19 -4.69
C VAL A 159 12.48 -14.56 -3.33
N ILE A 160 13.09 -15.55 -2.68
CA ILE A 160 12.69 -16.01 -1.36
C ILE A 160 13.68 -15.47 -0.33
N TRP A 161 13.14 -14.95 0.75
CA TRP A 161 13.88 -14.43 1.90
C TRP A 161 13.41 -15.14 3.16
N SER A 162 14.32 -15.40 4.09
CA SER A 162 14.00 -16.02 5.37
C SER A 162 14.62 -15.26 6.53
N THR A 163 13.98 -15.38 7.69
CA THR A 163 14.49 -14.84 8.96
C THR A 163 13.94 -15.68 10.12
N ILE A 164 14.61 -15.60 11.27
CA ILE A 164 14.10 -16.19 12.51
C ILE A 164 13.15 -15.18 13.14
N MET A 165 11.89 -15.57 13.32
CA MET A 165 10.89 -14.78 14.02
C MET A 165 11.01 -15.00 15.53
N PRO A 166 11.24 -13.93 16.32
CA PRO A 166 11.19 -14.03 17.77
C PRO A 166 9.82 -14.48 18.26
N THR A 167 9.78 -15.34 19.28
CA THR A 167 8.52 -15.84 19.87
C THR A 167 7.63 -14.71 20.41
N SER A 168 8.23 -13.64 20.93
CA SER A 168 7.50 -12.44 21.36
C SER A 168 6.79 -11.72 20.21
N VAL A 169 7.39 -11.71 19.02
CA VAL A 169 6.79 -11.10 17.82
C VAL A 169 5.66 -11.98 17.29
N ALA A 170 5.87 -13.30 17.27
CA ALA A 170 4.83 -14.26 16.89
C ALA A 170 3.59 -14.15 17.79
N ALA A 171 3.78 -14.02 19.10
CA ALA A 171 2.69 -13.83 20.05
C ALA A 171 1.92 -12.52 19.79
N GLN A 172 2.63 -11.41 19.58
CA GLN A 172 2.01 -10.11 19.25
C GLN A 172 1.17 -10.18 17.98
N LEU A 173 1.64 -10.85 16.92
CA LEU A 173 0.90 -11.01 15.67
C LEU A 173 -0.36 -11.87 15.81
N LEU A 174 -0.36 -12.83 16.75
CA LEU A 174 -1.52 -13.67 17.04
C LEU A 174 -2.57 -12.95 17.89
N ASP A 175 -2.13 -12.04 18.76
CA ASP A 175 -2.96 -11.22 19.65
C ASP A 175 -3.50 -9.94 18.98
N ASP A 176 -2.99 -9.59 17.79
CA ASP A 176 -3.41 -8.39 17.05
C ASP A 176 -4.85 -8.56 16.52
N PRO A 177 -5.83 -7.74 16.96
CA PRO A 177 -7.23 -7.85 16.57
C PRO A 177 -7.52 -7.35 15.14
N SER A 178 -6.51 -6.88 14.41
CA SER A 178 -6.66 -6.25 13.09
C SER A 178 -7.12 -7.18 11.94
N GLU A 179 -7.47 -8.45 12.22
CA GLU A 179 -8.14 -9.34 11.26
C GLU A 179 -9.68 -9.36 11.38
N ASP A 180 -10.28 -8.79 12.43
CA ASP A 180 -11.75 -8.84 12.67
C ASP A 180 -12.52 -7.60 12.16
N SER A 181 -11.94 -6.78 11.29
CA SER A 181 -12.58 -5.56 10.74
C SER A 181 -12.62 -5.50 9.22
#